data_AF-A0A1V6Q357-F1
#
_entry.id   AF-A0A1V6Q357-F1
#
_cell.length_a   1.000
_cell.length_b   1.000
_cell.length_c   1.000
_cell.angle_alpha   90.00
_cell.angle_beta   90.00
_cell.angle_gamma   90.00
#
_symmetry.space_group_name_H-M   'P 1'
#
loop_
_entity.id
_entity.type
_entity.pdbx_description
1 polymer ?
#
loop_
_entity_poly.entity_id
_entity_poly.type
_entity_poly.pdbx_seq_one_letter_code
_entity_poly.pdbx_strand_id
1 'polypeptide(L)'
;MPLREPTRLCVMPSSQPALSDNDLIEQVTMTMNQAKLPQEFIWKKIKPETGLLAAHELSNDKMLAKRDARMSYNPATEELRLKVTHTFLHKCHRNWLMSGLFEWCEEGLISKDEEKTLNIFDNCTTMGFEKPYAYAVKDVDIGIACPVGTFPRIVVESRWSIPRSSDSAILWLQKAAPNLQVLILIEWWNLPKDTVAGQLRVYRRWTKNIQAEPIFPRPQHSNRRRIVLTRDEVLGTENNRFEGLVLLVDDLRTNALKAMGKMDLNPAC
;
A
#
# COMPACT_ATOMS: atom_id res chain seq x y z
N MET A 1 -29.28 1.03 -7.93
CA MET A 1 -27.85 0.64 -8.15
C MET A 1 -27.58 -0.57 -7.29
N PRO A 2 -27.03 -1.68 -7.80
CA PRO A 2 -26.85 -2.88 -6.99
C PRO A 2 -25.69 -2.68 -6.01
N LEU A 3 -25.96 -3.09 -4.77
CA LEU A 3 -25.16 -2.93 -3.56
C LEU A 3 -23.74 -3.54 -3.69
N ARG A 4 -22.76 -2.86 -3.07
CA ARG A 4 -21.34 -3.25 -3.07
C ARG A 4 -21.12 -4.44 -2.15
N GLU A 5 -20.74 -5.57 -2.73
CA GLU A 5 -20.25 -6.71 -1.96
C GLU A 5 -18.87 -6.40 -1.37
N PRO A 6 -18.56 -6.89 -0.15
CA PRO A 6 -17.19 -6.88 0.36
C PRO A 6 -16.28 -7.63 -0.61
N THR A 7 -15.04 -7.16 -0.76
CA THR A 7 -13.99 -7.75 -1.62
C THR A 7 -14.05 -9.27 -1.57
N ARG A 8 -14.57 -9.91 -2.62
CA ARG A 8 -14.60 -11.37 -2.70
C ARG A 8 -13.18 -11.85 -2.99
N LEU A 9 -12.62 -12.61 -2.05
CA LEU A 9 -11.39 -13.35 -2.31
C LEU A 9 -11.71 -14.51 -3.25
N CYS A 10 -11.19 -14.47 -4.48
CA CYS A 10 -11.31 -15.59 -5.41
C CYS A 10 -10.00 -16.38 -5.37
N VAL A 11 -10.02 -17.50 -4.63
CA VAL A 11 -8.89 -18.44 -4.61
C VAL A 11 -9.08 -19.42 -5.77
N MET A 12 -8.16 -19.42 -6.73
CA MET A 12 -8.19 -20.38 -7.82
C MET A 12 -7.84 -21.79 -7.28
N PRO A 13 -8.47 -22.86 -7.80
CA PRO A 13 -8.34 -24.21 -7.25
C PRO A 13 -6.88 -24.71 -7.22
N SER A 14 -6.50 -25.35 -6.12
CA SER A 14 -5.12 -25.74 -5.75
C SER A 14 -4.49 -26.87 -6.58
N SER A 15 -5.22 -27.40 -7.56
CA SER A 15 -4.85 -28.50 -8.44
C SER A 15 -4.80 -28.02 -9.89
N GLN A 16 -3.92 -27.05 -10.17
CA GLN A 16 -3.51 -26.77 -11.54
C GLN A 16 -2.15 -27.44 -11.78
N PRO A 17 -1.91 -28.04 -12.97
CA PRO A 17 -0.57 -28.43 -13.38
C PRO A 17 0.36 -27.22 -13.33
N ALA A 18 1.68 -27.45 -13.23
CA ALA A 18 2.65 -26.35 -13.28
C ALA A 18 2.43 -25.55 -14.57
N LEU A 19 1.93 -24.32 -14.43
CA LEU A 19 1.67 -23.44 -15.56
C LEU A 19 3.00 -23.05 -16.20
N SER A 20 3.06 -23.04 -17.54
CA SER A 20 4.16 -22.36 -18.22
C SER A 20 4.04 -20.84 -18.00
N ASP A 21 5.14 -20.11 -18.19
CA ASP A 21 5.16 -18.65 -18.01
C ASP A 21 4.07 -17.96 -18.85
N ASN A 22 3.91 -18.39 -20.12
CA ASN A 22 2.91 -17.85 -21.05
C ASN A 22 1.47 -18.17 -20.61
N ASP A 23 1.20 -19.39 -20.16
CA ASP A 23 -0.14 -19.78 -19.71
C ASP A 23 -0.57 -18.97 -18.47
N LEU A 24 0.38 -18.70 -17.56
CA LEU A 24 0.12 -17.88 -16.38
C LEU A 24 -0.21 -16.43 -16.77
N ILE A 25 0.60 -15.84 -17.64
CA ILE A 25 0.39 -14.47 -18.12
C ILE A 25 -0.97 -14.33 -18.82
N GLU A 26 -1.31 -15.26 -19.71
CA GLU A 26 -2.60 -15.26 -20.41
C GLU A 26 -3.76 -15.37 -19.40
N GLN A 27 -3.67 -16.31 -18.44
CA GLN A 27 -4.72 -16.49 -17.44
C GLN A 27 -4.92 -15.25 -16.57
N VAL A 28 -3.85 -14.61 -16.11
CA VAL A 28 -3.93 -13.39 -15.29
C VAL A 28 -4.53 -12.25 -16.10
N THR A 29 -4.14 -12.12 -17.37
CA THR A 29 -4.66 -11.13 -18.31
C THR A 29 -6.17 -11.28 -18.54
N MET A 30 -6.63 -12.51 -18.79
CA MET A 30 -8.06 -12.81 -18.92
C MET A 30 -8.83 -12.49 -17.63
N THR A 31 -8.27 -12.88 -16.48
CA THR A 31 -8.86 -12.65 -15.16
C THR A 31 -9.02 -11.16 -14.88
N MET A 32 -7.99 -10.37 -15.14
CA MET A 32 -8.02 -8.91 -15.01
C MET A 32 -9.13 -8.28 -15.86
N ASN A 33 -9.33 -8.78 -17.08
CA ASN A 33 -10.37 -8.28 -17.98
C ASN A 33 -11.79 -8.56 -17.49
N GLN A 34 -11.99 -9.66 -16.78
CA GLN A 34 -13.29 -10.11 -16.30
C GLN A 34 -13.59 -9.70 -14.84
N ALA A 35 -12.58 -9.27 -14.10
CA ALA A 35 -12.69 -8.90 -12.69
C ALA A 35 -13.74 -7.80 -12.45
N LYS A 36 -14.55 -8.00 -11.40
CA LYS A 36 -15.43 -6.97 -10.85
C LYS A 36 -14.68 -6.15 -9.79
N LEU A 37 -15.17 -4.95 -9.47
CA LEU A 37 -14.55 -4.05 -8.50
C LEU A 37 -15.30 -4.07 -7.17
N PRO A 38 -14.63 -4.18 -5.99
CA PRO A 38 -13.23 -4.57 -5.76
C PRO A 38 -13.06 -6.10 -5.69
N GLN A 39 -11.93 -6.63 -6.18
CA GLN A 39 -11.65 -8.08 -6.16
C GLN A 39 -10.15 -8.38 -6.04
N GLU A 40 -9.81 -9.46 -5.33
CA GLU A 40 -8.45 -10.00 -5.21
C GLU A 40 -8.41 -11.44 -5.72
N PHE A 41 -7.39 -11.75 -6.52
CA PHE A 41 -7.11 -13.07 -7.07
C PHE A 41 -5.72 -13.51 -6.64
N ILE A 42 -5.60 -14.79 -6.29
CA ILE A 42 -4.35 -15.40 -5.85
C ILE A 42 -4.10 -16.67 -6.66
N TRP A 43 -2.95 -16.71 -7.34
CA TRP A 43 -2.38 -17.92 -7.92
C TRP A 43 -1.28 -18.43 -6.99
N LYS A 44 -1.24 -19.74 -6.74
CA LYS A 44 -0.36 -20.38 -5.77
C LYS A 44 0.60 -21.36 -6.43
N LYS A 45 1.66 -21.74 -5.71
CA LYS A 45 2.68 -22.70 -6.17
C LYS A 45 3.40 -22.21 -7.43
N ILE A 46 3.57 -20.90 -7.55
CA ILE A 46 4.28 -20.26 -8.65
C ILE A 46 5.76 -20.21 -8.29
N LYS A 47 6.62 -20.81 -9.13
CA LYS A 47 8.07 -20.81 -8.94
C LYS A 47 8.64 -19.38 -8.91
N PRO A 48 9.70 -19.10 -8.14
CA PRO A 48 10.28 -17.77 -8.02
C PRO A 48 10.57 -17.05 -9.34
N GLU A 49 11.21 -17.74 -10.29
CA GLU A 49 11.58 -17.19 -11.59
C GLU A 49 10.34 -16.85 -12.44
N THR A 50 9.39 -17.78 -12.53
CA THR A 50 8.12 -17.60 -13.24
C THR A 50 7.30 -16.46 -12.62
N GLY A 51 7.24 -16.39 -11.29
CA GLY A 51 6.48 -15.36 -10.57
C GLY A 51 7.07 -13.97 -10.75
N LEU A 52 8.40 -13.84 -10.72
CA LEU A 52 9.10 -12.60 -11.03
C LEU A 52 8.83 -12.17 -12.47
N LEU A 53 9.01 -13.06 -13.44
CA LEU A 53 8.82 -12.77 -14.86
C LEU A 53 7.38 -12.33 -15.15
N ALA A 54 6.40 -13.14 -14.75
CA ALA A 54 4.99 -12.84 -14.98
C ALA A 54 4.58 -11.53 -14.31
N ALA A 55 4.97 -11.31 -13.05
CA ALA A 55 4.64 -10.07 -12.36
C ALA A 55 5.28 -8.85 -13.05
N HIS A 56 6.56 -8.94 -13.44
CA HIS A 56 7.25 -7.85 -14.12
C HIS A 56 6.65 -7.51 -15.49
N GLU A 57 6.34 -8.52 -16.30
CA GLU A 57 5.72 -8.29 -17.62
C GLU A 57 4.32 -7.69 -17.49
N LEU A 58 3.49 -8.24 -16.61
CA LEU A 58 2.14 -7.75 -16.38
C LEU A 58 2.14 -6.35 -15.75
N SER A 59 3.08 -6.04 -14.86
CA SER A 59 3.27 -4.72 -14.26
C SER A 59 3.50 -3.61 -15.30
N ASN A 60 4.07 -3.94 -16.45
CA ASN A 60 4.28 -3.00 -17.55
C ASN A 60 3.10 -2.94 -18.54
N ASP A 61 2.05 -3.75 -18.34
CA ASP A 61 0.85 -3.74 -19.18
C ASP A 61 -0.02 -2.51 -18.87
N LYS A 62 -0.35 -1.75 -19.92
CA LYS A 62 -1.28 -0.60 -19.87
C LYS A 62 -2.65 -0.98 -19.29
N MET A 63 -3.03 -2.26 -19.34
CA MET A 63 -4.29 -2.74 -18.77
C MET A 63 -4.34 -2.64 -17.24
N LEU A 64 -3.22 -2.85 -16.53
CA LEU A 64 -3.20 -2.63 -15.08
C LEU A 64 -3.52 -1.19 -14.74
N ALA A 65 -2.93 -0.23 -15.46
CA ALA A 65 -3.22 1.19 -15.30
C ALA A 65 -4.70 1.50 -15.61
N LYS A 66 -5.24 0.94 -16.71
CA LYS A 66 -6.65 1.14 -17.11
C LYS A 66 -7.65 0.60 -16.08
N ARG A 67 -7.31 -0.51 -15.41
CA ARG A 67 -8.18 -1.16 -14.41
C ARG A 67 -7.87 -0.74 -12.97
N ASP A 68 -6.81 0.03 -12.76
CA ASP A 68 -6.23 0.33 -11.44
C ASP A 68 -6.02 -0.95 -10.62
N ALA A 69 -5.46 -1.94 -11.31
CA ALA A 69 -5.09 -3.20 -10.73
C ALA A 69 -3.63 -3.14 -10.25
N ARG A 70 -3.31 -3.95 -9.25
CA ARG A 70 -2.00 -4.06 -8.64
C ARG A 70 -1.52 -5.49 -8.71
N MET A 71 -0.28 -5.67 -9.11
CA MET A 71 0.40 -6.94 -9.13
C MET A 71 1.33 -7.05 -7.92
N SER A 72 1.43 -8.25 -7.35
CA SER A 72 2.49 -8.57 -6.42
C SER A 72 2.80 -10.05 -6.46
N TYR A 73 4.07 -10.39 -6.25
CA TYR A 73 4.54 -11.75 -6.14
C TYR A 73 5.39 -11.91 -4.88
N ASN A 74 5.08 -12.95 -4.10
CA ASN A 74 5.84 -13.31 -2.92
C ASN A 74 6.48 -14.70 -3.11
N PRO A 75 7.83 -14.77 -3.27
CA PRO A 75 8.52 -16.04 -3.50
C PRO A 75 8.57 -16.95 -2.28
N ALA A 76 8.40 -16.42 -1.06
CA ALA A 76 8.38 -17.24 0.15
C ALA A 76 7.06 -18.02 0.31
N THR A 77 5.96 -17.46 -0.20
CA THR A 77 4.65 -18.12 -0.21
C THR A 77 4.31 -18.75 -1.56
N GLU A 78 5.12 -18.48 -2.60
CA GLU A 78 4.87 -18.87 -3.99
C GLU A 78 3.51 -18.37 -4.51
N GLU A 79 3.14 -17.14 -4.13
CA GLU A 79 1.84 -16.56 -4.47
C GLU A 79 2.00 -15.32 -5.36
N LEU A 80 1.36 -15.37 -6.54
CA LEU A 80 1.13 -14.22 -7.41
C LEU A 80 -0.26 -13.67 -7.12
N ARG A 81 -0.38 -12.36 -6.96
CA ARG A 81 -1.62 -11.69 -6.56
C ARG A 81 -1.95 -10.54 -7.48
N LEU A 82 -3.18 -10.57 -7.99
CA LEU A 82 -3.79 -9.46 -8.71
C LEU A 82 -4.87 -8.84 -7.82
N LYS A 83 -4.72 -7.56 -7.50
CA LYS A 83 -5.66 -6.82 -6.66
C LYS A 83 -6.26 -5.67 -7.47
N VAL A 84 -7.54 -5.75 -7.80
CA VAL A 84 -8.24 -4.68 -8.54
C VAL A 84 -8.94 -3.78 -7.51
N THR A 85 -8.34 -2.62 -7.22
CA THR A 85 -8.69 -1.83 -6.03
C THR A 85 -9.15 -0.42 -6.36
N HIS A 86 -10.40 -0.26 -6.78
CA HIS A 86 -11.01 1.04 -7.04
C HIS A 86 -11.98 1.45 -5.94
N THR A 87 -11.48 1.93 -4.81
CA THR A 87 -12.35 2.68 -3.89
C THR A 87 -11.76 4.03 -3.58
N PHE A 88 -12.59 5.07 -3.55
CA PHE A 88 -12.16 6.40 -3.10
C PHE A 88 -11.54 6.32 -1.70
N LEU A 89 -12.06 5.43 -0.85
CA LEU A 89 -11.55 5.23 0.50
C LEU A 89 -10.14 4.63 0.49
N HIS A 90 -9.87 3.63 -0.36
CA HIS A 90 -8.52 3.07 -0.51
C HIS A 90 -7.50 4.14 -0.89
N LYS A 91 -7.86 5.09 -1.76
CA LYS A 91 -6.95 6.14 -2.25
C LYS A 91 -6.90 7.40 -1.39
N CYS A 92 -7.70 7.51 -0.33
CA CYS A 92 -7.81 8.76 0.43
C CYS A 92 -6.50 9.18 1.11
N HIS A 93 -5.62 8.21 1.39
CA HIS A 93 -4.31 8.42 1.99
C HIS A 93 -3.35 9.22 1.10
N ARG A 94 -3.55 9.22 -0.23
CA ARG A 94 -2.73 10.02 -1.15
C ARG A 94 -2.82 11.50 -0.84
N ASN A 95 -4.04 12.04 -0.76
CA ASN A 95 -4.23 13.46 -0.45
C ASN A 95 -3.72 13.81 0.95
N TRP A 96 -3.89 12.90 1.91
CA TRP A 96 -3.38 13.06 3.26
C TRP A 96 -1.84 13.18 3.30
N LEU A 97 -1.13 12.27 2.62
CA LEU A 97 0.34 12.32 2.55
C LEU A 97 0.81 13.59 1.81
N MET A 98 0.19 13.91 0.69
CA MET A 98 0.56 15.10 -0.10
C MET A 98 0.35 16.38 0.68
N SER A 99 -0.76 16.54 1.42
CA SER A 99 -0.99 17.72 2.26
C SER A 99 0.12 17.90 3.30
N GLY A 100 0.51 16.84 4.01
CA GLY A 100 1.61 16.93 4.97
C GLY A 100 2.95 17.29 4.32
N LEU A 101 3.22 16.75 3.12
CA LEU A 101 4.42 17.11 2.36
C LEU A 101 4.40 18.59 1.92
N PHE A 102 3.27 19.10 1.45
CA PHE A 102 3.13 20.51 1.09
C PHE A 102 3.35 21.42 2.29
N GLU A 103 2.75 21.12 3.44
CA GLU A 103 2.97 21.87 4.69
C GLU A 103 4.45 21.84 5.10
N TRP A 104 5.10 20.68 5.01
CA TRP A 104 6.52 20.52 5.31
C TRP A 104 7.42 21.39 4.41
N CYS A 105 7.06 21.56 3.13
CA CYS A 105 7.71 22.47 2.21
C CYS A 105 7.41 23.96 2.53
N GLU A 106 6.13 24.31 2.73
CA GLU A 106 5.68 25.69 2.94
C GLU A 106 6.22 26.29 4.24
N GLU A 107 6.37 25.48 5.28
CA GLU A 107 6.97 25.90 6.56
C GLU A 107 8.50 26.06 6.49
N GLY A 108 9.12 25.73 5.34
CA GLY A 108 10.57 25.83 5.15
C GLY A 108 11.36 24.80 5.97
N LEU A 109 10.71 23.71 6.39
CA LEU A 109 11.33 22.63 7.15
C LEU A 109 12.22 21.74 6.26
N ILE A 110 12.04 21.79 4.94
CA ILE A 110 13.02 21.28 3.96
C ILE A 110 13.52 22.39 3.05
N SER A 111 14.78 22.30 2.62
CA SER A 111 15.33 23.21 1.61
C SER A 111 14.81 22.84 0.22
N LYS A 112 14.83 23.81 -0.71
CA LYS A 112 14.50 23.57 -2.12
C LYS A 112 15.37 22.49 -2.77
N ASP A 113 16.61 22.32 -2.31
CA ASP A 113 17.49 21.30 -2.87
C ASP A 113 17.16 19.92 -2.33
N GLU A 114 16.76 19.79 -1.06
CA GLU A 114 16.23 18.54 -0.53
C GLU A 114 14.89 18.18 -1.16
N GLU A 115 14.00 19.15 -1.37
CA GLU A 115 12.73 18.95 -2.07
C GLU A 115 12.94 18.32 -3.45
N LYS A 116 13.92 18.83 -4.22
CA LYS A 116 14.25 18.27 -5.55
C LYS A 116 14.77 16.83 -5.51
N THR A 117 15.27 16.37 -4.36
CA THR A 117 15.72 14.98 -4.21
C THR A 117 14.60 14.01 -3.84
N LEU A 118 13.44 14.52 -3.39
CA LEU A 118 12.28 13.71 -3.07
C LEU A 118 11.65 13.17 -4.35
N ASN A 119 11.47 11.86 -4.40
CA ASN A 119 10.63 11.20 -5.39
C ASN A 119 9.38 10.66 -4.71
N ILE A 120 8.23 11.28 -4.99
CA ILE A 120 6.93 10.80 -4.54
C ILE A 120 6.29 10.08 -5.72
N PHE A 121 5.94 8.82 -5.52
CA PHE A 121 5.41 7.99 -6.59
C PHE A 121 4.23 7.18 -6.09
N ASP A 122 3.24 7.01 -6.97
CA ASP A 122 2.10 6.15 -6.76
C ASP A 122 2.08 5.05 -7.83
N ASN A 123 1.57 3.88 -7.46
CA ASN A 123 1.33 2.78 -8.40
C ASN A 123 2.57 2.33 -9.18
N CYS A 124 3.74 2.37 -8.53
CA CYS A 124 4.99 1.90 -9.12
C CYS A 124 5.33 0.51 -8.61
N THR A 125 5.77 -0.33 -9.55
CA THR A 125 6.32 -1.65 -9.28
C THR A 125 7.68 -1.52 -8.62
N THR A 126 7.82 -2.10 -7.45
CA THR A 126 9.08 -2.20 -6.72
C THR A 126 9.63 -3.62 -6.82
N MET A 127 10.93 -3.71 -7.12
CA MET A 127 11.71 -4.95 -7.23
C MET A 127 13.07 -4.76 -6.55
N GLY A 128 13.89 -5.81 -6.48
CA GLY A 128 15.24 -5.74 -5.89
C GLY A 128 15.24 -5.84 -4.37
N PHE A 129 14.28 -6.58 -3.81
CA PHE A 129 14.28 -6.96 -2.40
C PHE A 129 15.49 -7.86 -2.07
N GLU A 130 15.91 -7.86 -0.82
CA GLU A 130 17.00 -8.72 -0.34
C GLU A 130 16.50 -10.16 -0.08
N LYS A 131 17.44 -11.11 0.01
CA LYS A 131 17.14 -12.49 0.37
C LYS A 131 16.40 -12.56 1.74
N PRO A 132 15.40 -13.44 1.90
CA PRO A 132 14.99 -14.51 0.97
C PRO A 132 14.01 -14.06 -0.13
N TYR A 133 13.72 -12.76 -0.26
CA TYR A 133 12.69 -12.23 -1.15
C TYR A 133 13.24 -11.67 -2.46
N ALA A 134 14.40 -12.12 -2.93
CA ALA A 134 15.07 -11.56 -4.11
C ALA A 134 14.22 -11.54 -5.39
N TYR A 135 13.24 -12.46 -5.50
CA TYR A 135 12.30 -12.54 -6.62
C TYR A 135 10.97 -11.80 -6.36
N ALA A 136 10.80 -11.14 -5.22
CA ALA A 136 9.56 -10.47 -4.89
C ALA A 136 9.32 -9.26 -5.79
N VAL A 137 8.07 -9.10 -6.16
CA VAL A 137 7.57 -7.95 -6.92
C VAL A 137 6.41 -7.36 -6.16
N LYS A 138 6.37 -6.04 -6.02
CA LYS A 138 5.27 -5.40 -5.30
C LYS A 138 4.97 -4.02 -5.84
N ASP A 139 3.72 -3.79 -6.20
CA ASP A 139 3.23 -2.44 -6.44
C ASP A 139 2.98 -1.73 -5.11
N VAL A 140 3.45 -0.48 -5.05
CA VAL A 140 3.25 0.42 -3.91
C VAL A 140 2.02 1.30 -4.15
N ASP A 141 1.18 1.48 -3.14
CA ASP A 141 0.06 2.43 -3.20
C ASP A 141 0.58 3.88 -3.31
N ILE A 142 1.40 4.32 -2.35
CA ILE A 142 2.23 5.52 -2.46
C ILE A 142 3.54 5.37 -1.68
N GLY A 143 4.62 5.88 -2.25
CA GLY A 143 5.97 5.81 -1.67
C GLY A 143 6.72 7.12 -1.76
N ILE A 144 7.71 7.27 -0.88
CA ILE A 144 8.70 8.34 -0.92
C ILE A 144 10.08 7.69 -1.01
N ALA A 145 10.83 8.01 -2.06
CA ALA A 145 12.24 7.66 -2.20
C ALA A 145 13.11 8.93 -2.16
N CYS A 146 14.32 8.78 -1.64
CA CYS A 146 15.33 9.83 -1.59
C CYS A 146 16.72 9.18 -1.59
N PRO A 147 17.58 9.45 -2.59
CA PRO A 147 17.32 10.28 -3.78
C PRO A 147 16.37 9.61 -4.79
N VAL A 148 16.01 10.35 -5.84
CA VAL A 148 15.21 9.85 -6.98
C VAL A 148 15.81 8.57 -7.58
N GLY A 149 14.95 7.61 -7.94
CA GLY A 149 15.36 6.33 -8.52
C GLY A 149 15.84 5.28 -7.51
N THR A 150 15.78 5.57 -6.21
CA THR A 150 16.11 4.59 -5.17
C THR A 150 14.89 3.82 -4.65
N PHE A 151 15.16 2.73 -3.95
CA PHE A 151 14.14 1.97 -3.22
C PHE A 151 13.43 2.89 -2.20
N PRO A 152 12.10 2.79 -2.02
CA PRO A 152 11.37 3.68 -1.12
C PRO A 152 11.93 3.64 0.31
N ARG A 153 11.99 4.81 0.93
CA ARG A 153 12.27 4.99 2.35
C ARG A 153 10.98 4.99 3.18
N ILE A 154 9.91 5.56 2.62
CA ILE A 154 8.58 5.55 3.22
C ILE A 154 7.63 4.86 2.26
N VAL A 155 6.79 3.97 2.77
CA VAL A 155 5.68 3.36 2.03
C VAL A 155 4.41 3.55 2.83
N VAL A 156 3.34 4.00 2.17
CA VAL A 156 1.98 4.00 2.71
C VAL A 156 1.16 3.02 1.90
N GLU A 157 0.56 2.05 2.59
CA GLU A 157 -0.28 1.01 1.99
C GLU A 157 -1.67 1.11 2.61
N SER A 158 -2.70 0.96 1.77
CA SER A 158 -4.08 0.88 2.20
C SER A 158 -4.65 -0.50 1.86
N ARG A 159 -5.54 -1.02 2.69
CA ARG A 159 -6.25 -2.25 2.36
C ARG A 159 -7.59 -2.35 3.03
N TRP A 160 -8.48 -3.06 2.35
CA TRP A 160 -9.62 -3.68 2.98
C TRP A 160 -9.13 -4.94 3.68
N SER A 161 -9.33 -5.02 4.99
CA SER A 161 -8.94 -6.17 5.77
C SER A 161 -9.91 -7.31 5.50
N ILE A 162 -9.42 -8.30 4.76
CA ILE A 162 -10.02 -9.64 4.66
C ILE A 162 -9.54 -10.42 5.90
N PRO A 163 -10.32 -11.35 6.46
CA PRO A 163 -9.78 -12.24 7.48
C PRO A 163 -8.56 -12.97 6.91
N ARG A 164 -7.36 -12.70 7.44
CA ARG A 164 -6.11 -13.48 7.31
C ARG A 164 -5.10 -13.21 6.17
N SER A 165 -4.97 -12.01 5.60
CA SER A 165 -3.80 -11.72 4.75
C SER A 165 -2.86 -10.71 5.41
N SER A 166 -1.91 -11.19 6.24
CA SER A 166 -0.80 -10.41 6.79
C SER A 166 0.36 -10.21 5.81
N ASP A 167 0.28 -10.80 4.62
CA ASP A 167 1.47 -11.18 3.85
C ASP A 167 2.13 -10.01 3.12
N SER A 168 1.33 -9.04 2.66
CA SER A 168 1.87 -7.83 2.01
C SER A 168 2.67 -6.95 2.96
N ALA A 169 2.27 -6.87 4.24
CA ALA A 169 3.03 -6.14 5.25
C ALA A 169 4.29 -6.92 5.65
N ILE A 170 4.21 -8.25 5.73
CA ILE A 170 5.36 -9.10 6.06
C ILE A 170 6.52 -8.90 5.09
N LEU A 171 6.27 -8.79 3.78
CA LEU A 171 7.32 -8.55 2.79
C LEU A 171 8.13 -7.28 3.10
N TRP A 172 7.43 -6.19 3.43
CA TRP A 172 8.07 -4.93 3.82
C TRP A 172 8.78 -5.04 5.18
N LEU A 173 8.17 -5.73 6.14
CA LEU A 173 8.61 -5.75 7.54
C LEU A 173 9.78 -6.70 7.82
N GLN A 174 10.02 -7.71 6.99
CA GLN A 174 11.09 -8.69 7.20
C GLN A 174 12.50 -8.22 6.82
N LYS A 175 12.74 -6.90 6.81
CA LYS A 175 14.03 -6.27 6.43
C LYS A 175 14.49 -6.55 5.00
N ALA A 176 13.64 -7.17 4.17
CA ALA A 176 13.95 -7.44 2.78
C ALA A 176 13.94 -6.18 1.90
N ALA A 177 13.39 -5.08 2.41
CA ALA A 177 13.42 -3.77 1.76
C ALA A 177 14.67 -2.98 2.21
N PRO A 178 15.70 -2.83 1.37
CA PRO A 178 17.03 -2.38 1.79
C PRO A 178 17.05 -0.97 2.39
N ASN A 179 16.18 -0.07 1.92
CA ASN A 179 16.15 1.34 2.33
C ASN A 179 14.88 1.76 3.09
N LEU A 180 13.90 0.87 3.23
CA LEU A 180 12.62 1.21 3.84
C LEU A 180 12.80 1.50 5.33
N GLN A 181 12.54 2.74 5.73
CA GLN A 181 12.58 3.20 7.11
C GLN A 181 11.20 3.11 7.76
N VAL A 182 10.12 3.43 7.03
CA VAL A 182 8.77 3.47 7.60
C VAL A 182 7.75 2.84 6.66
N LEU A 183 6.97 1.90 7.20
CA LEU A 183 5.74 1.42 6.59
C LEU A 183 4.55 1.98 7.38
N ILE A 184 3.67 2.73 6.72
CA ILE A 184 2.38 3.13 7.25
C ILE A 184 1.32 2.24 6.60
N LEU A 185 0.64 1.42 7.39
CA LEU A 185 -0.42 0.53 6.93
C LEU A 185 -1.77 1.06 7.39
N ILE A 186 -2.67 1.31 6.45
CA ILE A 186 -4.05 1.72 6.67
C ILE A 186 -4.96 0.54 6.36
N GLU A 187 -5.80 0.19 7.33
CA GLU A 187 -6.68 -0.96 7.27
C GLU A 187 -8.12 -0.52 7.45
N TRP A 188 -9.00 -1.00 6.57
CA TRP A 188 -10.43 -0.71 6.56
C TRP A 188 -11.23 -2.00 6.73
N TRP A 189 -12.30 -1.95 7.54
CA TRP A 189 -13.23 -3.06 7.72
C TRP A 189 -14.64 -2.62 7.39
N ASN A 190 -15.32 -3.38 6.54
CA ASN A 190 -16.76 -3.23 6.39
C ASN A 190 -17.46 -3.83 7.61
N LEU A 191 -18.37 -3.06 8.16
CA LEU A 191 -19.26 -3.42 9.25
C LEU A 191 -20.71 -3.42 8.74
N PRO A 192 -21.66 -4.00 9.49
CA PRO A 192 -23.08 -3.95 9.12
C PRO A 192 -23.59 -2.51 8.91
N LYS A 193 -24.68 -2.38 8.13
CA LYS A 193 -25.34 -1.09 7.85
C LYS A 193 -24.44 -0.08 7.14
N ASP A 194 -23.62 -0.57 6.21
CA ASP A 194 -22.73 0.26 5.39
C ASP A 194 -21.79 1.14 6.22
N THR A 195 -21.39 0.63 7.40
CA THR A 195 -20.44 1.32 8.27
C THR A 195 -19.02 0.79 8.05
N VAL A 196 -18.02 1.63 8.28
CA VAL A 196 -16.61 1.30 8.08
C VAL A 196 -15.79 1.67 9.30
N ALA A 197 -15.10 0.67 9.87
CA ALA A 197 -14.03 0.90 10.82
C ALA A 197 -12.70 1.06 10.08
N GLY A 198 -11.75 1.76 10.70
CA GLY A 198 -10.43 1.94 10.12
C GLY A 198 -9.35 2.10 11.18
N GLN A 199 -8.14 1.64 10.88
CA GLN A 199 -6.98 1.73 11.75
C GLN A 199 -5.74 2.01 10.91
N LEU A 200 -4.85 2.81 11.48
CA LEU A 200 -3.53 3.05 10.94
C LEU A 200 -2.49 2.42 11.86
N ARG A 201 -1.46 1.80 11.27
CA ARG A 201 -0.29 1.28 11.97
C ARG A 201 0.99 1.84 11.33
N VAL A 202 1.91 2.33 12.15
CA VAL A 202 3.23 2.79 11.71
C VAL A 202 4.27 1.81 12.22
N TYR A 203 5.00 1.23 11.28
CA TYR A 203 6.13 0.36 11.54
C TYR A 203 7.40 1.11 11.17
N ARG A 204 8.31 1.26 12.12
CA ARG A 204 9.63 1.86 11.89
C ARG A 204 10.71 0.80 11.91
N ARG A 205 11.63 0.90 10.96
CA ARG A 205 12.79 0.01 10.85
C ARG A 205 13.56 0.02 12.17
N TRP A 206 14.09 -1.15 12.55
CA TRP A 206 14.89 -1.35 13.77
C TRP A 206 14.14 -1.18 15.10
N THR A 207 12.85 -0.86 15.06
CA THR A 207 12.03 -0.75 16.27
C THR A 207 11.05 -1.91 16.36
N LYS A 208 10.78 -2.37 17.59
CA LYS A 208 9.63 -3.25 17.87
C LYS A 208 8.36 -2.46 18.19
N ASN A 209 8.48 -1.14 18.30
CA ASN A 209 7.38 -0.27 18.68
C ASN A 209 6.52 0.04 17.45
N ILE A 210 5.26 -0.40 17.51
CA ILE A 210 4.26 -0.11 16.49
C ILE A 210 3.37 0.98 17.06
N GLN A 211 3.30 2.12 16.38
CA GLN A 211 2.28 3.12 16.68
C GLN A 211 0.98 2.69 15.99
N ALA A 212 -0.11 2.56 16.74
CA ALA A 212 -1.41 2.20 16.21
C ALA A 212 -2.43 3.28 16.55
N GLU A 213 -3.14 3.79 15.55
CA GLU A 213 -4.09 4.88 15.69
C GLU A 213 -5.43 4.47 15.06
N PRO A 214 -6.54 4.42 15.83
CA PRO A 214 -7.84 4.17 15.24
C PRO A 214 -8.26 5.37 14.39
N ILE A 215 -8.71 5.12 13.17
CA ILE A 215 -9.29 6.14 12.28
C ILE A 215 -10.76 6.28 12.63
N PHE A 216 -11.50 5.16 12.55
CA PHE A 216 -12.89 5.01 12.99
C PHE A 216 -13.05 3.71 13.80
N PRO A 217 -13.80 3.72 14.92
CA PRO A 217 -14.44 4.89 15.52
C PRO A 217 -13.43 5.91 16.04
N ARG A 218 -13.85 7.18 16.15
CA ARG A 218 -12.97 8.23 16.62
C ARG A 218 -12.74 8.06 18.13
N PRO A 219 -11.49 7.97 18.61
CA PRO A 219 -11.23 7.82 20.03
C PRO A 219 -11.68 9.07 20.81
N GLN A 220 -12.37 8.86 21.94
CA GLN A 220 -13.00 9.92 22.75
C GLN A 220 -12.02 10.98 23.28
N HIS A 221 -10.75 10.60 23.48
CA HIS A 221 -9.68 11.50 23.96
C HIS A 221 -8.56 11.63 22.91
N SER A 222 -8.92 11.97 21.67
CA SER A 222 -7.93 12.20 20.63
C SER A 222 -7.37 13.62 20.73
N ASN A 223 -6.31 13.82 21.52
CA ASN A 223 -5.32 14.85 21.17
C ASN A 223 -4.96 14.63 19.69
N ARG A 224 -4.86 15.69 18.87
CA ARG A 224 -4.54 15.59 17.42
C ARG A 224 -3.40 14.58 17.23
N ARG A 225 -3.75 13.35 16.84
CA ARG A 225 -2.79 12.24 16.81
C ARG A 225 -1.87 12.50 15.63
N ARG A 226 -0.58 12.60 15.92
CA ARG A 226 0.46 12.93 14.94
C ARG A 226 1.29 11.68 14.67
N ILE A 227 1.63 11.49 13.41
CA ILE A 227 2.72 10.63 12.99
C ILE A 227 3.84 11.57 12.60
N VAL A 228 4.95 11.52 13.33
CA VAL A 228 6.13 12.34 13.02
C VAL A 228 7.14 11.41 12.35
N LEU A 229 7.49 11.71 11.10
CA LEU A 229 8.54 11.04 10.35
C LEU A 229 9.80 11.88 10.43
N THR A 230 10.89 11.35 10.94
CA THR A 230 12.12 12.12 11.09
C THR A 230 12.70 12.51 9.73
N ARG A 231 13.54 13.55 9.71
CA ARG A 231 14.26 13.92 8.50
C ARG A 231 15.13 12.76 7.98
N ASP A 232 15.77 12.01 8.86
CA ASP A 232 16.55 10.84 8.48
C ASP A 232 15.68 9.72 7.88
N GLU A 233 14.49 9.48 8.43
CA GLU A 233 13.55 8.52 7.88
C GLU A 233 13.19 8.87 6.42
N VAL A 234 12.94 10.15 6.13
CA VAL A 234 12.47 10.61 4.82
C VAL A 234 13.62 10.88 3.83
N LEU A 235 14.69 11.57 4.24
CA LEU A 235 15.78 12.03 3.38
C LEU A 235 17.06 11.20 3.49
N GLY A 236 17.25 10.47 4.59
CA GLY A 236 18.50 9.74 4.88
C GLY A 236 19.66 10.64 5.29
N THR A 237 19.36 11.79 5.88
CA THR A 237 20.37 12.70 6.42
C THR A 237 20.50 12.50 7.93
N GLU A 238 21.73 12.30 8.43
CA GLU A 238 22.02 12.16 9.87
C GLU A 238 21.74 13.45 10.70
N ASN A 239 21.18 14.48 10.05
CA ASN A 239 21.00 15.80 10.62
C ASN A 239 19.60 15.90 11.28
N ASN A 240 19.51 15.43 12.52
CA ASN A 240 18.31 15.52 13.37
C ASN A 240 17.99 16.95 13.88
N ARG A 241 18.45 18.00 13.17
CA ARG A 241 18.38 19.40 13.64
C ARG A 241 17.01 20.08 13.43
N PHE A 242 16.03 19.44 12.77
CA PHE A 242 14.73 20.05 12.43
C PHE A 242 13.53 19.13 12.71
N GLU A 243 12.35 19.73 12.79
CA GLU A 243 11.07 19.02 12.89
C GLU A 243 10.82 18.18 11.63
N GLY A 244 10.49 16.90 11.84
CA GLY A 244 10.22 15.94 10.78
C GLY A 244 8.88 16.19 10.06
N LEU A 245 8.59 15.40 9.02
CA LEU A 245 7.29 15.44 8.34
C LEU A 245 6.19 14.99 9.31
N VAL A 246 5.24 15.89 9.59
CA VAL A 246 4.11 15.64 10.47
C VAL A 246 2.89 15.25 9.65
N LEU A 247 2.30 14.09 9.93
CA LEU A 247 1.04 13.65 9.35
C LEU A 247 -0.04 13.56 10.42
N LEU A 248 -1.12 14.33 10.27
CA LEU A 248 -2.23 14.33 11.23
C LEU A 248 -3.25 13.27 10.88
N VAL A 249 -3.61 12.41 11.84
CA VAL A 249 -4.64 11.37 11.64
C VAL A 249 -6.03 12.00 11.40
N ASP A 250 -6.28 13.20 11.91
CA ASP A 250 -7.54 13.93 11.66
C ASP A 250 -7.72 14.34 10.20
N ASP A 251 -6.64 14.62 9.47
CA ASP A 251 -6.72 14.93 8.04
C ASP A 251 -6.98 13.67 7.22
N LEU A 252 -6.41 12.54 7.65
CA LEU A 252 -6.77 11.23 7.09
C LEU A 252 -8.25 10.92 7.32
N ARG A 253 -8.79 11.16 8.52
CA ARG A 253 -10.24 11.01 8.80
C ARG A 253 -11.07 11.91 7.89
N THR A 254 -10.67 13.17 7.72
CA THR A 254 -11.36 14.14 6.86
C THR A 254 -11.39 13.66 5.40
N ASN A 255 -10.26 13.19 4.88
CA ASN A 255 -10.17 12.63 3.54
C ASN A 255 -10.98 11.33 3.40
N ALA A 256 -10.98 10.48 4.42
CA ALA A 256 -11.78 9.27 4.48
C ALA A 256 -13.29 9.55 4.49
N LEU A 257 -13.78 10.54 5.25
CA LEU A 257 -15.19 10.94 5.25
C LEU A 257 -15.65 11.43 3.87
N LYS A 258 -14.84 12.27 3.21
CA LYS A 258 -15.12 12.72 1.83
C LYS A 258 -15.19 11.53 0.87
N ALA A 259 -14.32 10.55 1.05
CA ALA A 259 -14.30 9.34 0.23
C ALA A 259 -15.51 8.43 0.50
N MET A 260 -15.87 8.23 1.77
CA MET A 260 -17.05 7.46 2.20
C MET A 260 -18.35 8.08 1.67
N GLY A 261 -18.48 9.41 1.67
CA GLY A 261 -19.64 10.10 1.10
C GLY A 261 -19.82 9.86 -0.40
N LYS A 262 -18.74 9.69 -1.17
CA LYS A 262 -18.79 9.29 -2.60
C LYS A 262 -19.12 7.81 -2.80
N MET A 263 -19.23 7.08 -1.69
CA MET A 263 -19.32 5.64 -1.64
C MET A 263 -20.59 5.15 -0.94
N ASP A 264 -21.42 6.06 -0.45
CA ASP A 264 -22.60 5.76 0.38
C ASP A 264 -22.25 4.91 1.62
N LEU A 265 -21.07 5.17 2.20
CA LEU A 265 -20.59 4.52 3.41
C LEU A 265 -20.61 5.49 4.59
N ASN A 266 -20.72 4.96 5.80
CA ASN A 266 -20.71 5.70 7.05
C ASN A 266 -19.48 5.32 7.89
N PRO A 267 -18.90 6.23 8.68
CA PRO A 267 -17.88 5.86 9.64
C PRO A 267 -18.48 5.03 10.79
N ALA A 268 -17.71 4.08 11.33
CA ALA A 268 -18.04 3.44 12.61
C ALA A 268 -18.06 4.49 13.74
N CYS A 269 -19.01 4.34 14.67
CA CYS A 269 -19.17 5.18 15.85
C CYS A 269 -18.56 4.55 17.10
#